data_AF-A0A225NQR5-F1
#
_entry.id   AF-A0A225NQR5-F1
#
_cell.length_a   1.000
_cell.length_b   1.000
_cell.length_c   1.000
_cell.angle_alpha   90.00
_cell.angle_beta   90.00
_cell.angle_gamma   90.00
#
_symmetry.space_group_name_H-M   'P 1'
#
loop_
_entity.id
_entity.type
_entity.pdbx_description
1 polymer ?
#
loop_
_entity_poly.entity_id
_entity_poly.type
_entity_poly.pdbx_seq_one_letter_code
_entity_poly.pdbx_strand_id
1 'polypeptide(L)'
;MPRLSLCSLALLAPLLAACDVEPGRPAGPPSLALTGEGYPDPGDPCQRSAAQVEDLDFIAPDAPLIACPPGTDGIYANQTPWLTWLGEVDGWTVYAIRPM
;
A
#
# COMPACT_ATOMS: atom_id res chain seq x y z
N MET A 1 -5.52 12.44 54.39
CA MET A 1 -5.11 11.31 53.52
C MET A 1 -6.21 11.05 52.49
N PRO A 2 -6.23 11.75 51.34
CA PRO A 2 -7.20 11.48 50.28
C PRO A 2 -6.74 10.33 49.37
N ARG A 3 -7.74 9.57 48.93
CA ARG A 3 -7.71 8.28 48.24
C ARG A 3 -7.37 8.45 46.76
N LEU A 4 -6.78 7.39 46.20
CA LEU A 4 -6.43 7.17 44.79
C LEU A 4 -7.50 7.73 43.83
N SER A 5 -7.09 8.66 42.97
CA SER A 5 -7.82 9.00 41.74
C SER A 5 -7.06 8.40 40.56
N LEU A 6 -7.32 7.11 40.29
CA LEU A 6 -6.95 6.44 39.04
C LEU A 6 -8.14 6.53 38.09
N CYS A 7 -8.25 7.61 37.32
CA CYS A 7 -9.16 7.72 36.18
C CYS A 7 -8.65 8.80 35.22
N SER A 8 -7.46 8.60 34.61
CA SER A 8 -6.96 9.52 33.58
C SER A 8 -6.02 8.87 32.56
N LEU A 9 -6.28 7.62 32.14
CA LEU A 9 -5.58 7.02 31.00
C LEU A 9 -6.55 6.23 30.13
N ALA A 10 -7.34 6.91 29.29
CA ALA A 10 -8.15 6.23 28.28
C ALA A 10 -8.54 7.10 27.08
N LEU A 11 -7.69 8.03 26.62
CA LEU A 11 -8.05 8.90 25.48
C LEU A 11 -6.93 9.16 24.45
N LEU A 12 -5.94 8.28 24.33
CA LEU A 12 -4.82 8.45 23.39
C LEU A 12 -4.77 7.42 22.24
N ALA A 13 -5.89 6.76 21.91
CA ALA A 13 -5.85 5.56 21.05
C ALA A 13 -6.25 5.68 19.56
N PRO A 14 -6.79 6.78 18.95
CA PRO A 14 -7.15 6.71 17.53
C PRO A 14 -6.20 7.42 16.55
N LEU A 15 -5.02 7.91 16.97
CA LEU A 15 -4.15 8.73 16.10
C LEU A 15 -2.95 8.00 15.47
N LEU A 16 -2.74 6.73 15.75
CA LEU A 16 -1.60 5.97 15.19
C LEU A 16 -1.86 5.39 13.78
N ALA A 17 -3.05 5.59 13.20
CA ALA A 17 -3.38 5.07 11.87
C ALA A 17 -3.03 6.03 10.71
N ALA A 18 -2.48 7.23 10.99
CA ALA A 18 -2.32 8.29 9.98
C ALA A 18 -0.86 8.73 9.72
N CYS A 19 0.13 8.10 10.36
CA CYS A 19 1.53 8.55 10.33
C CYS A 19 2.47 7.54 9.65
N ASP A 20 2.08 6.99 8.50
CA ASP A 20 3.03 6.34 7.58
C ASP A 20 2.88 6.87 6.14
N VAL A 21 2.41 8.12 6.03
CA VAL A 21 2.52 8.87 4.77
C VAL A 21 3.89 9.52 4.78
N GLU A 22 4.84 8.90 4.09
CA GLU A 22 6.14 9.49 3.87
C GLU A 22 5.99 10.87 3.21
N PRO A 23 6.54 11.95 3.79
CA PRO A 23 6.35 13.31 3.29
C PRO A 23 6.79 13.42 1.83
N GLY A 24 5.86 13.83 0.94
CA GLY A 24 6.13 14.00 -0.49
C GLY A 24 5.65 12.86 -1.38
N ARG A 25 5.17 11.75 -0.80
CA ARG A 25 4.52 10.68 -1.55
C ARG A 25 3.09 11.10 -1.93
N PRO A 26 2.68 10.99 -3.21
CA PRO A 26 1.30 11.29 -3.60
C PRO A 26 0.34 10.30 -2.93
N ALA A 27 -0.84 10.79 -2.56
CA ALA A 27 -1.91 9.94 -2.06
C ALA A 27 -2.37 8.98 -3.18
N GLY A 28 -2.55 7.71 -2.81
CA GLY A 28 -3.06 6.69 -3.72
C GLY A 28 -4.55 6.80 -4.00
N PRO A 29 -5.06 6.13 -5.05
CA PRO A 29 -6.48 6.01 -5.30
C PRO A 29 -7.13 5.23 -4.16
N PRO A 30 -8.27 5.70 -3.61
CA PRO A 30 -8.93 5.00 -2.50
C PRO A 30 -9.43 3.61 -2.89
N SER A 31 -9.73 3.39 -4.18
CA SER A 31 -10.11 2.10 -4.75
C SER A 31 -9.02 1.04 -4.64
N LEU A 32 -7.75 1.45 -4.55
CA LEU A 32 -6.62 0.55 -4.39
C LEU A 32 -6.25 0.28 -2.93
N ALA A 33 -6.83 0.98 -1.96
CA ALA A 33 -6.57 0.77 -0.53
C ALA A 33 -5.06 0.56 -0.21
N LEU A 34 -4.21 1.50 -0.62
CA LEU A 34 -2.75 1.39 -0.47
C LEU A 34 -2.32 1.50 0.99
N THR A 35 -1.31 0.72 1.39
CA THR A 35 -0.90 0.55 2.80
C THR A 35 0.36 1.35 3.20
N GLY A 36 0.85 2.29 2.38
CA GLY A 36 1.83 3.30 2.80
C GLY A 36 3.30 2.88 2.82
N GLU A 37 3.60 1.64 3.24
CA GLU A 37 4.97 1.24 3.65
C GLU A 37 6.04 1.33 2.54
N GLY A 38 5.67 1.20 1.27
CA GLY A 38 6.64 1.08 0.15
C GLY A 38 6.79 -0.36 -0.36
N TYR A 39 7.37 -0.53 -1.54
CA TYR A 39 7.64 -1.83 -2.17
C TYR A 39 8.76 -1.75 -3.24
N PRO A 40 9.68 -2.75 -3.28
CA PRO A 40 9.80 -3.89 -2.37
C PRO A 40 10.30 -3.52 -0.98
N ASP A 41 11.05 -2.42 -0.86
CA ASP A 41 11.63 -1.98 0.39
C ASP A 41 10.83 -0.82 0.99
N PRO A 42 10.86 -0.65 2.34
CA PRO A 42 10.23 0.50 2.97
C PRO A 42 10.78 1.82 2.41
N GLY A 43 9.89 2.77 2.12
CA GLY A 43 10.27 4.06 1.53
C GLY A 43 10.37 4.06 -0.01
N ASP A 44 10.27 2.90 -0.67
CA ASP A 44 10.14 2.86 -2.12
C ASP A 44 8.81 3.48 -2.59
N PRO A 45 8.77 4.09 -3.79
CA PRO A 45 7.62 4.87 -4.25
C PRO A 45 6.35 4.04 -4.49
N CYS A 46 6.50 2.78 -4.92
CA CYS A 46 5.37 1.89 -5.12
C CYS A 46 4.84 1.40 -3.77
N GLN A 47 3.54 1.15 -3.67
CA GLN A 47 2.91 0.71 -2.43
C GLN A 47 2.15 -0.59 -2.63
N ARG A 48 2.14 -1.43 -1.60
CA ARG A 48 1.21 -2.57 -1.55
C ARG A 48 -0.22 -2.07 -1.46
N SER A 49 -1.10 -2.78 -2.14
CA SER A 49 -2.53 -2.59 -2.09
C SER A 49 -3.13 -3.66 -1.17
N ALA A 50 -4.08 -3.25 -0.32
CA ALA A 50 -4.90 -4.20 0.43
C ALA A 50 -5.99 -4.85 -0.45
N ALA A 51 -6.15 -4.40 -1.69
CA ALA A 51 -6.98 -5.06 -2.68
C ALA A 51 -6.26 -6.29 -3.26
N GLN A 52 -7.04 -7.28 -3.69
CA GLN A 52 -6.55 -8.50 -4.30
C GLN A 52 -7.16 -8.67 -5.69
N VAL A 53 -6.52 -9.49 -6.52
CA VAL A 53 -7.07 -9.85 -7.83
C VAL A 53 -8.23 -10.83 -7.62
N GLU A 54 -9.44 -10.35 -7.88
CA GLU A 54 -10.64 -11.17 -7.95
C GLU A 54 -10.75 -11.71 -9.39
N ASP A 55 -10.19 -12.91 -9.62
CA ASP A 55 -10.51 -13.76 -10.78
C ASP A 55 -10.03 -13.26 -12.17
N LEU A 56 -8.71 -13.24 -12.36
CA LEU A 56 -8.10 -13.11 -13.69
C LEU A 56 -7.46 -14.44 -14.10
N ASP A 57 -7.90 -15.05 -15.20
CA ASP A 57 -7.49 -16.40 -15.68
C ASP A 57 -5.96 -16.64 -15.77
N PHE A 58 -5.17 -15.57 -15.81
CA PHE A 58 -3.71 -15.60 -16.00
C PHE A 58 -2.92 -15.17 -14.75
N ILE A 59 -3.62 -14.87 -13.65
CA ILE A 59 -3.02 -14.45 -12.38
C ILE A 59 -3.57 -15.37 -11.29
N ALA A 60 -2.71 -15.76 -10.35
CA ALA A 60 -3.19 -16.51 -9.20
C ALA A 60 -4.31 -15.72 -8.50
N PRO A 61 -5.42 -16.37 -8.12
CA PRO A 61 -6.38 -15.75 -7.22
C PRO A 61 -5.63 -15.30 -5.97
N ASP A 62 -6.03 -14.16 -5.42
CA ASP A 62 -5.42 -13.56 -4.22
C ASP A 62 -3.98 -13.04 -4.41
N ALA A 63 -3.47 -12.96 -5.66
CA ALA A 63 -2.15 -12.39 -5.93
C ALA A 63 -2.04 -10.98 -5.32
N PRO A 64 -0.99 -10.70 -4.51
CA PRO A 64 -0.81 -9.39 -3.91
C PRO A 64 -0.65 -8.32 -4.99
N LEU A 65 -1.28 -7.18 -4.78
CA LEU A 65 -1.20 -6.04 -5.67
C LEU A 65 -0.21 -5.00 -5.16
N ILE A 66 0.47 -4.36 -6.11
CA ILE A 66 1.22 -3.13 -5.87
C ILE A 66 0.75 -2.04 -6.85
N ALA A 67 0.83 -0.80 -6.41
CA ALA A 67 0.54 0.36 -7.23
C ALA A 67 1.69 1.35 -7.15
N CYS A 68 2.12 1.85 -8.32
CA CYS A 68 3.20 2.80 -8.45
C CYS A 68 2.64 4.17 -8.87
N PRO A 69 3.12 5.27 -8.26
CA PRO A 69 2.63 6.60 -8.59
C PRO A 69 3.02 7.02 -10.02
N PRO A 70 2.32 8.01 -10.60
CA PRO A 70 2.65 8.53 -11.93
C PRO A 70 4.12 8.96 -12.04
N GLY A 71 4.78 8.65 -13.15
CA GLY A 71 6.18 9.00 -13.40
C GLY A 71 7.20 8.06 -12.77
N THR A 72 6.74 6.97 -12.13
CA THR A 72 7.59 5.85 -11.67
C THR A 72 7.39 4.59 -12.51
N ASP A 73 6.52 4.68 -13.51
CA ASP A 73 6.26 3.67 -14.52
C ASP A 73 7.54 3.32 -15.30
N GLY A 74 7.75 2.02 -15.53
CA GLY A 74 8.91 1.51 -16.26
C GLY A 74 10.14 1.13 -15.43
N ILE A 75 10.29 1.63 -14.19
CA ILE A 75 11.36 1.18 -13.27
C ILE A 75 11.09 -0.27 -12.87
N TYR A 76 9.90 -0.56 -12.35
CA TYR A 76 9.58 -1.87 -11.79
C TYR A 76 9.12 -2.89 -12.84
N ALA A 77 8.37 -2.47 -13.86
CA ALA A 77 7.91 -3.39 -14.92
C ALA A 77 9.05 -4.08 -15.66
N ASN A 78 10.14 -3.35 -15.92
CA ASN A 78 11.26 -3.86 -16.72
C ASN A 78 12.34 -4.52 -15.88
N GLN A 79 12.44 -4.19 -14.59
CA GLN A 79 13.50 -4.67 -13.71
C GLN A 79 13.04 -5.81 -12.80
N THR A 80 11.73 -6.10 -12.75
CA THR A 80 11.16 -7.05 -11.79
C THR A 80 10.31 -8.11 -12.51
N PRO A 81 10.91 -9.23 -12.95
CA PRO A 81 10.25 -10.23 -13.81
C PRO A 81 9.10 -10.99 -13.13
N TRP A 82 8.95 -10.88 -11.80
CA TRP A 82 7.82 -11.44 -11.06
C TRP A 82 6.64 -10.48 -10.94
N LEU A 83 6.69 -9.28 -11.52
CA LEU A 83 5.54 -8.38 -11.63
C LEU A 83 4.79 -8.58 -12.95
N THR A 84 3.47 -8.54 -12.90
CA THR A 84 2.59 -8.56 -14.09
C THR A 84 1.79 -7.26 -14.12
N TRP A 85 1.92 -6.48 -15.19
CA TRP A 85 1.15 -5.25 -15.37
C TRP A 85 -0.34 -5.56 -15.55
N LEU A 86 -1.19 -4.87 -14.80
CA LEU A 86 -2.65 -5.05 -14.85
C LEU A 86 -3.38 -3.88 -15.50
N GLY A 87 -2.79 -2.69 -15.45
CA GLY A 87 -3.47 -1.49 -15.88
C GLY A 87 -3.03 -0.25 -15.12
N GLU A 88 -3.86 0.77 -15.24
CA GLU A 88 -3.72 2.03 -14.51
C GLU A 88 -5.05 2.38 -13.84
N VAL A 89 -4.98 2.95 -12.64
CA VAL A 89 -6.13 3.47 -11.89
C VAL A 89 -5.77 4.87 -11.39
N ASP A 90 -6.50 5.88 -11.84
CA ASP A 90 -6.28 7.29 -11.48
C ASP A 90 -4.80 7.75 -11.63
N GLY A 91 -4.13 7.33 -12.71
CA GLY A 91 -2.71 7.64 -12.97
C GLY A 91 -1.71 6.71 -12.28
N TRP A 92 -2.17 5.80 -11.41
CA TRP A 92 -1.30 4.83 -10.73
C TRP A 92 -1.19 3.55 -11.52
N THR A 93 0.03 3.11 -11.82
CA THR A 93 0.25 1.84 -12.51
C THR A 93 0.13 0.67 -11.53
N VAL A 94 -0.71 -0.31 -11.85
CA VAL A 94 -0.98 -1.47 -10.98
C VAL A 94 -0.30 -2.72 -11.52
N TYR A 95 0.34 -3.47 -10.63
CA TYR A 95 0.94 -4.77 -10.92
C TYR A 95 0.47 -5.84 -9.94
N ALA A 96 0.31 -7.07 -10.42
CA ALA A 96 0.25 -8.26 -9.57
C ALA A 96 1.66 -8.80 -9.31
N ILE A 97 1.92 -9.19 -8.05
CA ILE A 97 3.09 -9.96 -7.67
C ILE A 97 2.81 -11.43 -7.96
N ARG A 98 3.59 -12.05 -8.85
CA ARG A 98 3.52 -13.50 -9.09
C ARG A 98 4.23 -14.25 -7.96
N PRO A 99 3.66 -15.37 -7.48
CA PRO A 99 4.39 -16.28 -6.61
C PRO A 99 5.64 -16.79 -7.34
N MET A 100 6.77 -16.77 -6.63
CA MET A 100 8.06 -17.29 -7.12
C MET A 100 8.12 -18.82 -6.97
#